data_AF-A0A2J2H827-F1
#
_entry.id   AF-A0A2J2H827-F1
#
_cell.length_a   1.000
_cell.length_b   1.000
_cell.length_c   1.000
_cell.angle_alpha   90.00
_cell.angle_beta   90.00
_cell.angle_gamma   90.00
#
_symmetry.space_group_name_H-M   'P 1'
#
loop_
_entity.id
_entity.type
_entity.pdbx_description
1 polymer ?
#
loop_
_entity_poly.entity_id
_entity_poly.type
_entity_poly.pdbx_seq_one_letter_code
_entity_poly.pdbx_strand_id
1 'polypeptide(L)'
;MSSVIPKLGGGQALNLIKLIISRYMMRYNRSISTEVLVKLLFLTLYTDTDKDNTPRLLDAPRARLPVEFRIYLKGPFLPIDELLKKLGAYDEGIIVKAGDKYLVRNSPNKVFENAYSELVKGGLKDLTDYAVRVVDEYGKYREDSLIELSMKILRLSPIIKAMAFNMSLDAYIEARRALRKVFESNEYVDEEELYPDLFRRGD
;
A
#
# COMPACT_ATOMS: atom_id res chain seq x y z
N MET A 1 0.04 -1.69 -23.40
CA MET A 1 -0.54 -0.35 -23.15
C MET A 1 -0.24 0.02 -21.70
N SER A 2 0.47 1.11 -21.45
CA SER A 2 0.67 1.62 -20.10
C SER A 2 -0.65 2.20 -19.61
N SER A 3 -1.41 1.45 -18.81
CA SER A 3 -2.54 2.04 -18.10
C SER A 3 -2.00 3.15 -17.19
N VAL A 4 -2.47 4.37 -17.40
CA VAL A 4 -2.13 5.49 -16.51
C VAL A 4 -2.73 5.17 -15.15
N ILE A 5 -1.88 4.85 -14.18
CA ILE A 5 -2.31 4.54 -12.82
C ILE A 5 -2.93 5.81 -12.22
N PRO A 6 -4.19 5.78 -11.78
CA PRO A 6 -4.86 6.97 -11.28
C PRO A 6 -4.19 7.47 -9.99
N LYS A 7 -3.91 8.77 -9.93
CA LYS A 7 -3.53 9.45 -8.68
C LYS A 7 -4.80 9.88 -7.97
N LEU A 8 -4.98 9.48 -6.72
CA LEU A 8 -6.12 9.90 -5.92
C LEU A 8 -5.98 11.39 -5.59
N GLY A 9 -7.02 12.16 -5.88
CA GLY A 9 -7.15 13.53 -5.38
C GLY A 9 -7.21 13.56 -3.85
N GLY A 10 -6.95 14.71 -3.23
CA GLY A 10 -6.92 14.85 -1.77
C GLY A 10 -8.19 14.33 -1.09
N GLY A 11 -9.37 14.73 -1.58
CA GLY A 11 -10.65 14.25 -1.04
C GLY A 11 -10.86 12.74 -1.21
N GLN A 12 -10.45 12.16 -2.34
CA GLN A 12 -10.56 10.71 -2.58
C GLN A 12 -9.64 9.92 -1.65
N ALA A 13 -8.38 10.34 -1.50
CA ALA A 13 -7.43 9.69 -0.60
C ALA A 13 -7.93 9.75 0.86
N LEU A 14 -8.45 10.91 1.28
CA LEU A 14 -9.01 11.08 2.62
C LEU A 14 -10.23 10.18 2.85
N ASN A 15 -11.15 10.12 1.88
CA ASN A 15 -12.32 9.26 1.97
C ASN A 15 -11.95 7.77 1.99
N LEU A 16 -10.91 7.34 1.26
CA LEU A 16 -10.41 5.96 1.35
C LEU A 16 -9.92 5.63 2.77
N ILE A 17 -9.18 6.55 3.40
CA ILE A 17 -8.70 6.36 4.78
C ILE A 17 -9.89 6.32 5.75
N LYS A 18 -10.85 7.26 5.64
CA LYS A 18 -12.08 7.27 6.44
C LYS A 18 -12.87 5.97 6.28
N LEU A 19 -12.98 5.45 5.06
CA LEU A 19 -13.67 4.19 4.77
C LEU A 19 -13.02 3.03 5.52
N ILE A 20 -11.69 2.90 5.45
CA ILE A 20 -10.95 1.82 6.11
C ILE A 20 -11.10 1.91 7.63
N ILE A 21 -10.86 3.10 8.22
CA ILE A 21 -10.97 3.30 9.67
C ILE A 21 -12.40 3.03 10.14
N SER A 22 -13.40 3.60 9.46
CA SER A 22 -14.80 3.45 9.85
C SER A 22 -15.29 2.01 9.72
N ARG A 23 -14.98 1.32 8.61
CA ARG A 23 -15.32 -0.10 8.44
C ARG A 23 -14.67 -0.98 9.50
N TYR A 24 -13.40 -0.71 9.82
CA TYR A 24 -12.68 -1.43 10.87
C TYR A 24 -13.37 -1.27 12.23
N MET A 25 -13.73 -0.03 12.59
CA MET A 25 -14.44 0.25 13.84
C MET A 25 -15.82 -0.40 13.87
N MET A 26 -16.58 -0.37 12.78
CA MET A 26 -17.89 -1.03 12.67
C MET A 26 -17.79 -2.54 12.90
N ARG A 27 -16.75 -3.17 12.33
CA ARG A 27 -16.60 -4.63 12.35
C ARG A 27 -16.01 -5.16 13.66
N TYR A 28 -15.06 -4.43 14.25
CA TYR A 28 -14.25 -4.91 15.38
C TYR A 28 -14.43 -4.10 16.66
N ASN A 29 -15.27 -3.05 16.64
CA ASN A 29 -15.60 -2.20 17.79
C ASN A 29 -14.38 -1.67 18.56
N ARG A 30 -13.31 -1.30 17.84
CA ARG A 30 -12.06 -0.77 18.41
C ARG A 30 -11.36 0.17 17.44
N SER A 31 -10.49 1.03 17.95
CA SER A 31 -9.62 1.89 17.14
C SER A 31 -8.56 1.07 16.40
N ILE A 32 -8.08 1.61 15.27
CA ILE A 32 -7.09 0.98 14.40
C ILE A 32 -5.71 1.52 14.71
N SER A 33 -4.70 0.67 14.92
CA SER A 33 -3.32 1.14 15.07
C SER A 33 -2.77 1.67 13.75
N THR A 34 -1.78 2.54 13.83
CA THR A 34 -1.08 3.10 12.66
C THR A 34 -0.58 1.99 11.76
N GLU A 35 0.06 0.97 12.34
CA GLU A 35 0.63 -0.14 11.59
C GLU A 35 -0.46 -0.95 10.86
N VAL A 36 -1.55 -1.29 11.54
CA VAL A 36 -2.68 -2.01 10.94
C VAL A 36 -3.27 -1.20 9.78
N LEU A 37 -3.48 0.12 9.96
CA LEU A 37 -3.97 1.00 8.90
C LEU A 37 -3.04 1.02 7.68
N VAL A 38 -1.73 1.16 7.90
CA VAL A 38 -0.72 1.13 6.83
C VAL A 38 -0.78 -0.20 6.08
N LYS A 39 -0.87 -1.34 6.79
CA LYS A 39 -0.93 -2.66 6.13
C LYS A 39 -2.24 -2.88 5.38
N LEU A 40 -3.38 -2.43 5.90
CA LEU A 40 -4.66 -2.52 5.18
C LEU A 40 -4.67 -1.61 3.94
N LEU A 41 -4.07 -0.42 4.00
CA LEU A 41 -3.90 0.44 2.83
C LEU A 41 -2.97 -0.20 1.79
N PHE A 42 -1.86 -0.80 2.21
CA PHE A 42 -0.98 -1.56 1.33
C PHE A 42 -1.73 -2.69 0.62
N LEU A 43 -2.45 -3.54 1.37
CA LEU A 43 -3.24 -4.62 0.79
C LEU A 43 -4.31 -4.08 -0.19
N THR A 44 -5.00 -3.01 0.19
CA THR A 44 -6.02 -2.37 -0.65
C THR A 44 -5.45 -1.87 -1.97
N LEU A 45 -4.28 -1.23 -1.95
CA LEU A 45 -3.74 -0.54 -3.12
C LEU A 45 -2.82 -1.40 -3.99
N TYR A 46 -2.08 -2.35 -3.40
CA TYR A 46 -1.03 -3.09 -4.09
C TYR A 46 -1.33 -4.57 -4.29
N THR A 47 -2.48 -5.05 -3.82
CA THR A 47 -2.81 -6.47 -3.96
C THR A 47 -4.14 -6.71 -4.68
N ASP A 48 -4.26 -7.94 -5.15
CA ASP A 48 -5.52 -8.54 -5.57
C ASP A 48 -5.70 -9.85 -4.83
N THR A 49 -6.93 -10.26 -4.58
CA THR A 49 -7.22 -11.55 -3.95
C THR A 49 -7.73 -12.50 -5.03
N ASP A 50 -7.12 -13.67 -5.12
CA ASP A 50 -7.66 -14.76 -5.93
C ASP A 50 -8.93 -15.37 -5.28
N LYS A 51 -9.49 -16.41 -5.91
CA LYS A 51 -10.70 -17.10 -5.42
C LYS A 51 -10.52 -17.74 -4.04
N ASP A 52 -9.28 -17.98 -3.63
CA ASP A 52 -8.93 -18.60 -2.34
C ASP A 52 -8.56 -17.54 -1.29
N ASN A 53 -8.85 -16.25 -1.55
CA ASN A 53 -8.49 -15.11 -0.71
C ASN A 53 -6.99 -15.01 -0.40
N THR A 54 -6.14 -15.56 -1.26
CA THR A 54 -4.70 -15.38 -1.14
C THR A 54 -4.32 -14.06 -1.82
N PRO A 55 -3.74 -13.10 -1.06
CA PRO A 55 -3.36 -11.82 -1.64
C PRO A 55 -2.13 -11.98 -2.53
N ARG A 56 -2.26 -11.54 -3.78
CA ARG A 56 -1.20 -11.48 -4.78
C ARG A 56 -0.79 -10.03 -5.02
N LEU A 57 0.51 -9.78 -5.07
CA LEU A 57 1.07 -8.49 -5.42
C LEU A 57 0.72 -8.11 -6.87
N LEU A 58 0.28 -6.88 -7.07
CA LEU A 58 0.07 -6.28 -8.39
C LEU A 58 1.40 -5.74 -8.96
N ASP A 59 1.52 -5.72 -10.29
CA ASP A 59 2.67 -5.09 -10.97
C ASP A 59 2.67 -3.56 -10.87
N ALA A 60 1.53 -2.98 -10.49
CA ALA A 60 1.31 -1.56 -10.28
C ALA A 60 0.18 -1.36 -9.25
N PRO A 61 0.20 -0.29 -8.45
CA PRO A 61 -0.90 -0.02 -7.52
C PRO A 61 -2.20 0.28 -8.27
N ARG A 62 -3.34 -0.07 -7.67
CA ARG A 62 -4.69 0.28 -8.16
C ARG A 62 -4.89 1.78 -8.25
N ALA A 63 -4.33 2.52 -7.29
CA ALA A 63 -4.31 3.97 -7.26
C ALA A 63 -3.14 4.46 -6.39
N ARG A 64 -2.66 5.69 -6.64
CA ARG A 64 -1.58 6.30 -5.85
C ARG A 64 -2.11 7.30 -4.84
N LEU A 65 -1.58 7.24 -3.63
CA LEU A 65 -1.80 8.26 -2.60
C LEU A 65 -0.90 9.49 -2.85
N PRO A 66 -1.25 10.67 -2.30
CA PRO A 66 -0.40 11.87 -2.37
C PRO A 66 0.93 11.79 -1.63
N VAL A 67 1.13 10.73 -0.84
CA VAL A 67 2.38 10.38 -0.16
C VAL A 67 2.68 8.93 -0.51
N GLU A 68 3.92 8.64 -0.91
CA GLU A 68 4.32 7.31 -1.37
C GLU A 68 4.61 6.35 -0.22
N PHE A 69 4.34 5.07 -0.45
CA PHE A 69 4.83 4.01 0.40
C PHE A 69 6.33 3.83 0.25
N ARG A 70 6.98 3.44 1.34
CA ARG A 70 8.39 3.03 1.35
C ARG A 70 8.53 1.66 1.97
N ILE A 71 9.65 1.00 1.72
CA ILE A 71 10.02 -0.21 2.47
C ILE A 71 10.83 0.19 3.69
N TYR A 72 10.44 -0.30 4.87
CA TYR A 72 11.11 -0.03 6.14
C TYR A 72 11.26 -1.32 6.96
N LEU A 73 11.64 -1.19 8.23
CA LEU A 73 11.95 -2.32 9.13
C LEU A 73 10.84 -3.40 9.19
N LYS A 74 9.57 -2.96 9.17
CA LYS A 74 8.36 -3.81 9.21
C LYS A 74 7.69 -3.96 7.83
N GLY A 75 8.43 -3.83 6.73
CA GLY A 75 7.89 -3.90 5.37
C GLY A 75 7.28 -2.57 4.90
N PRO A 76 6.14 -2.54 4.20
CA PRO A 76 5.53 -1.31 3.69
C PRO A 76 5.24 -0.31 4.79
N PHE A 77 5.73 0.91 4.63
CA PHE A 77 5.59 2.01 5.56
C PHE A 77 4.99 3.21 4.82
N LEU A 78 4.12 3.93 5.51
CA LEU A 78 3.53 5.17 5.04
C LEU A 78 3.42 6.12 6.25
N PRO A 79 3.97 7.34 6.19
CA PRO A 79 3.85 8.29 7.29
C PRO A 79 2.42 8.85 7.34
N ILE A 80 1.52 8.13 8.01
CA ILE A 80 0.08 8.43 8.04
C ILE A 80 -0.19 9.84 8.57
N ASP A 81 0.53 10.32 9.57
CA ASP A 81 0.33 11.67 10.12
C ASP A 81 0.63 12.76 9.08
N GLU A 82 1.72 12.62 8.33
CA GLU A 82 2.07 13.56 7.26
C GLU A 82 1.04 13.51 6.14
N LEU A 83 0.58 12.31 5.78
CA LEU A 83 -0.48 12.13 4.80
C LEU A 83 -1.77 12.80 5.27
N LEU A 84 -2.27 12.51 6.47
CA LEU A 84 -3.50 13.09 7.01
C LEU A 84 -3.41 14.62 7.12
N LYS A 85 -2.26 15.17 7.53
CA LYS A 85 -2.01 16.62 7.54
C LYS A 85 -2.10 17.21 6.13
N LYS A 86 -1.46 16.59 5.14
CA LYS A 86 -1.49 17.02 3.73
C LYS A 86 -2.90 16.94 3.14
N LEU A 87 -3.74 16.02 3.64
CA LEU A 87 -5.11 15.83 3.22
C LEU A 87 -6.13 16.75 3.93
N GLY A 88 -5.71 17.57 4.89
CA GLY A 88 -6.63 18.42 5.67
C GLY A 88 -7.53 17.66 6.64
N ALA A 89 -7.15 16.42 7.01
CA ALA A 89 -7.99 15.55 7.84
C ALA A 89 -8.27 16.11 9.23
N TYR A 90 -7.32 16.88 9.79
CA TYR A 90 -7.44 17.48 11.11
C TYR A 90 -8.34 18.72 11.10
N ASP A 91 -8.40 19.45 9.99
CA ASP A 91 -9.26 20.62 9.83
C ASP A 91 -10.75 20.21 9.79
N GLU A 92 -11.03 19.06 9.19
CA GLU A 92 -12.38 18.47 9.16
C GLU A 92 -12.79 17.88 10.51
N GLY A 93 -11.82 17.55 11.37
CA GLY A 93 -12.06 17.01 12.71
C GLY A 93 -12.71 15.61 12.76
N ILE A 94 -12.86 14.92 11.63
CA ILE A 94 -13.49 13.59 11.55
C ILE A 94 -12.54 12.51 12.01
N ILE A 95 -11.28 12.50 11.56
CA ILE A 95 -10.29 11.51 11.99
C ILE A 95 -9.60 12.04 13.26
N VAL A 96 -9.62 11.25 14.32
CA VAL A 96 -8.98 11.54 15.60
C VAL A 96 -7.81 10.60 15.80
N LYS A 97 -6.68 11.16 16.21
CA LYS A 97 -5.51 10.41 16.64
C LYS A 97 -5.52 10.30 18.16
N ALA A 98 -5.36 9.09 18.69
CA ALA A 98 -5.22 8.80 20.11
C ALA A 98 -4.00 7.89 20.32
N GLY A 99 -2.86 8.48 20.68
CA GLY A 99 -1.58 7.77 20.72
C GLY A 99 -1.15 7.31 19.33
N ASP A 100 -0.93 6.00 19.18
CA ASP A 100 -0.57 5.33 17.92
C ASP A 100 -1.78 4.87 17.10
N LYS A 101 -3.00 5.22 17.54
CA LYS A 101 -4.25 4.74 16.93
C LYS A 101 -5.07 5.86 16.31
N TYR A 102 -5.89 5.48 15.34
CA TYR A 102 -6.86 6.35 14.67
C TYR A 102 -8.29 5.85 14.91
N LEU A 103 -9.22 6.79 14.97
CA LEU A 103 -10.66 6.56 15.05
C LEU A 103 -11.41 7.68 14.33
N VAL A 104 -12.71 7.51 14.11
CA VAL A 104 -13.58 8.56 13.57
C VAL A 104 -14.48 9.14 14.67
N ARG A 105 -14.62 10.47 14.71
CA ARG A 105 -15.29 11.22 15.81
C ARG A 105 -16.83 11.19 15.78
N ASN A 106 -17.42 10.49 14.83
CA ASN A 106 -18.87 10.37 14.62
C ASN A 106 -19.27 8.89 14.58
N SER A 107 -20.57 8.61 14.41
CA SER A 107 -21.06 7.26 14.11
C SER A 107 -20.21 6.63 12.98
N PRO A 108 -19.49 5.53 13.24
CA PRO A 108 -18.69 4.87 12.21
C PRO A 108 -19.52 4.52 10.96
N ASN A 109 -20.79 4.13 11.14
CA ASN A 109 -21.71 3.86 10.04
C ASN A 109 -21.91 5.07 9.13
N LYS A 110 -22.19 6.25 9.69
CA LYS A 110 -22.38 7.47 8.88
C LYS A 110 -21.12 7.87 8.15
N VAL A 111 -19.96 7.77 8.81
CA VAL A 111 -18.66 8.10 8.18
C VAL A 111 -18.35 7.10 7.06
N PHE A 112 -18.66 5.82 7.27
CA PHE A 112 -18.53 4.77 6.26
C PHE A 112 -19.42 5.03 5.04
N GLU A 113 -20.72 5.25 5.24
CA GLU A 113 -21.70 5.49 4.17
C GLU A 113 -21.33 6.72 3.34
N ASN A 114 -20.95 7.82 4.00
CA ASN A 114 -20.52 9.04 3.32
C ASN A 114 -19.24 8.80 2.51
N ALA A 115 -18.22 8.21 3.12
CA ALA A 115 -16.95 7.94 2.45
C ALA A 115 -17.14 6.99 1.25
N TYR A 116 -17.94 5.93 1.42
CA TYR A 116 -18.29 4.99 0.37
C TYR A 116 -19.00 5.70 -0.79
N SER A 117 -20.03 6.48 -0.49
CA SER A 117 -20.80 7.22 -1.50
C SER A 117 -19.92 8.19 -2.30
N GLU A 118 -19.07 8.95 -1.63
CA GLU A 118 -18.18 9.92 -2.29
C GLU A 118 -17.14 9.25 -3.18
N LEU A 119 -16.58 8.11 -2.76
CA LEU A 119 -15.65 7.34 -3.60
C LEU A 119 -16.35 6.74 -4.83
N VAL A 120 -17.56 6.20 -4.67
CA VAL A 120 -18.35 5.65 -5.79
C VAL A 120 -18.73 6.75 -6.79
N LYS A 121 -19.20 7.92 -6.31
CA LYS A 121 -19.48 9.09 -7.16
C LYS A 121 -18.22 9.55 -7.91
N GLY A 122 -17.06 9.42 -7.28
CA GLY A 122 -15.75 9.69 -7.87
C GLY A 122 -15.25 8.62 -8.86
N GLY A 123 -16.05 7.62 -9.20
CA GLY A 123 -15.69 6.56 -10.15
C GLY A 123 -14.78 5.45 -9.57
N LEU A 124 -14.62 5.38 -8.24
CA LEU A 124 -13.71 4.45 -7.57
C LEU A 124 -14.44 3.25 -6.93
N LYS A 125 -15.59 2.84 -7.48
CA LYS A 125 -16.43 1.78 -6.91
C LYS A 125 -15.65 0.47 -6.67
N ASP A 126 -14.92 -0.01 -7.67
CA ASP A 126 -14.19 -1.28 -7.55
C ASP A 126 -13.09 -1.24 -6.48
N LEU A 127 -12.37 -0.12 -6.38
CA LEU A 127 -11.39 0.10 -5.32
C LEU A 127 -12.06 0.17 -3.94
N THR A 128 -13.21 0.82 -3.86
CA THR A 128 -14.00 0.98 -2.64
C THR A 128 -14.49 -0.38 -2.14
N ASP A 129 -15.13 -1.16 -3.02
CA ASP A 129 -15.61 -2.52 -2.74
C ASP A 129 -14.46 -3.43 -2.32
N TYR A 130 -13.30 -3.31 -2.98
CA TYR A 130 -12.10 -4.05 -2.60
C TYR A 130 -11.56 -3.66 -1.22
N ALA A 131 -11.50 -2.36 -0.91
CA ALA A 131 -11.07 -1.88 0.40
C ALA A 131 -11.95 -2.44 1.54
N VAL A 132 -13.27 -2.48 1.34
CA VAL A 132 -14.21 -3.07 2.31
C VAL A 132 -13.89 -4.55 2.53
N ARG A 133 -13.71 -5.32 1.46
CA ARG A 133 -13.35 -6.74 1.53
C ARG A 133 -12.01 -6.98 2.23
N VAL A 134 -11.00 -6.15 1.94
CA VAL A 134 -9.68 -6.23 2.60
C VAL A 134 -9.81 -6.01 4.10
N VAL A 135 -10.60 -5.02 4.53
CA VAL A 135 -10.84 -4.77 5.96
C VAL A 135 -11.57 -5.95 6.61
N ASP A 136 -12.61 -6.48 5.96
CA ASP A 136 -13.41 -7.57 6.50
C ASP A 136 -12.63 -8.87 6.66
N GLU A 137 -11.73 -9.17 5.72
CA GLU A 137 -10.93 -10.40 5.74
C GLU A 137 -9.72 -10.27 6.66
N TYR A 138 -8.94 -9.20 6.50
CA TYR A 138 -7.63 -9.07 7.14
C TYR A 138 -7.63 -8.20 8.40
N GLY A 139 -8.67 -7.39 8.65
CA GLY A 139 -8.72 -6.49 9.81
C GLY A 139 -8.75 -7.21 11.17
N LYS A 140 -9.17 -8.48 11.20
CA LYS A 140 -9.16 -9.32 12.41
C LYS A 140 -7.74 -9.79 12.81
N TYR A 141 -6.79 -9.73 11.87
CA TYR A 141 -5.44 -10.25 12.08
C TYR A 141 -4.71 -9.42 13.14
N ARG A 142 -3.77 -10.06 13.85
CA ARG A 142 -2.85 -9.35 14.74
C ARG A 142 -1.87 -8.51 13.90
N GLU A 143 -1.33 -7.46 14.50
CA GLU A 143 -0.37 -6.58 13.83
C GLU A 143 0.82 -7.37 13.24
N ASP A 144 1.44 -8.24 14.05
CA ASP A 144 2.57 -9.08 13.60
C ASP A 144 2.19 -9.97 12.42
N SER A 145 0.98 -10.54 12.41
CA SER A 145 0.50 -11.36 11.30
C SER A 145 0.28 -10.56 10.01
N LEU A 146 -0.14 -9.30 10.11
CA LEU A 146 -0.24 -8.40 8.95
C LEU A 146 1.14 -7.98 8.43
N ILE A 147 2.09 -7.75 9.34
CA ILE A 147 3.48 -7.46 8.99
C ILE A 147 4.07 -8.67 8.24
N GLU A 148 3.98 -9.87 8.79
CA GLU A 148 4.44 -11.12 8.17
C GLU A 148 3.79 -11.34 6.80
N LEU A 149 2.47 -11.17 6.71
CA LEU A 149 1.74 -11.28 5.45
C LEU A 149 2.26 -10.29 4.41
N SER A 150 2.44 -9.02 4.78
CA SER A 150 2.95 -7.99 3.86
C SER A 150 4.37 -8.28 3.37
N MET A 151 5.25 -8.77 4.27
CA MET A 151 6.61 -9.17 3.91
C MET A 151 6.61 -10.39 2.98
N LYS A 152 5.73 -11.37 3.23
CA LYS A 152 5.57 -12.56 2.39
C LYS A 152 5.10 -12.20 0.99
N ILE A 153 4.09 -11.34 0.87
CA ILE A 153 3.56 -10.86 -0.42
C ILE A 153 4.67 -10.19 -1.24
N LEU A 154 5.47 -9.34 -0.59
CA LEU A 154 6.58 -8.65 -1.23
C LEU A 154 7.84 -9.50 -1.41
N ARG A 155 7.88 -10.71 -0.83
CA ARG A 155 9.07 -11.57 -0.76
C ARG A 155 10.29 -10.87 -0.15
N LEU A 156 10.07 -10.09 0.91
CA LEU A 156 11.12 -9.38 1.64
C LEU A 156 11.84 -10.33 2.61
N SER A 157 12.82 -11.07 2.11
CA SER A 157 13.81 -11.72 2.98
C SER A 157 14.64 -10.66 3.74
N PRO A 158 15.34 -11.01 4.84
CA PRO A 158 16.15 -10.04 5.57
C PRO A 158 17.15 -9.27 4.70
N ILE A 159 17.79 -9.94 3.75
CA ILE A 159 18.76 -9.34 2.81
C ILE A 159 18.05 -8.39 1.85
N ILE A 160 16.95 -8.82 1.23
CA ILE A 160 16.18 -7.98 0.30
C ILE A 160 15.62 -6.75 1.01
N LYS A 161 15.14 -6.91 2.25
CA LYS A 161 14.65 -5.82 3.08
C LYS A 161 15.74 -4.80 3.39
N ALA A 162 16.97 -5.24 3.66
CA ALA A 162 18.09 -4.34 3.89
C ALA A 162 18.46 -3.55 2.62
N MET A 163 18.51 -4.21 1.47
CA MET A 163 18.81 -3.56 0.19
C MET A 163 17.71 -2.58 -0.24
N ALA A 164 16.45 -2.89 0.05
CA ALA A 164 15.31 -2.04 -0.30
C ALA A 164 14.96 -1.02 0.79
N PHE A 165 15.78 -0.86 1.84
CA PHE A 165 15.48 0.03 2.95
C PHE A 165 15.30 1.48 2.48
N ASN A 166 14.20 2.10 2.90
CA ASN A 166 13.75 3.45 2.51
C ASN A 166 13.48 3.65 1.01
N MET A 167 13.50 2.59 0.20
CA MET A 167 13.12 2.63 -1.21
C MET A 167 11.61 2.86 -1.35
N SER A 168 11.19 3.62 -2.37
CA SER A 168 9.78 3.72 -2.76
C SER A 168 9.22 2.33 -3.12
N LEU A 169 8.02 2.00 -2.65
CA LEU A 169 7.42 0.69 -2.90
C LEU A 169 7.17 0.46 -4.40
N ASP A 170 6.77 1.51 -5.12
CA ASP A 170 6.60 1.45 -6.59
C ASP A 170 7.92 1.08 -7.27
N ALA A 171 9.01 1.76 -6.90
CA ALA A 171 10.34 1.50 -7.45
C ALA A 171 10.82 0.07 -7.14
N TYR A 172 10.55 -0.42 -5.92
CA TYR A 172 10.87 -1.79 -5.55
C TYR A 172 10.12 -2.83 -6.41
N ILE A 173 8.81 -2.63 -6.61
CA ILE A 173 7.98 -3.54 -7.42
C ILE A 173 8.47 -3.54 -8.86
N GLU A 174 8.80 -2.37 -9.40
CA GLU A 174 9.35 -2.22 -10.74
C GLU A 174 10.71 -2.91 -10.89
N ALA A 175 11.65 -2.67 -9.98
CA ALA A 175 12.96 -3.32 -9.98
C ALA A 175 12.83 -4.85 -9.89
N ARG A 176 11.95 -5.34 -9.02
CA ARG A 176 11.67 -6.77 -8.88
C ARG A 176 11.11 -7.37 -10.17
N ARG A 177 10.23 -6.66 -10.87
CA ARG A 177 9.68 -7.07 -12.17
C ARG A 177 10.77 -7.08 -13.25
N ALA A 178 11.62 -6.06 -13.29
CA ALA A 178 12.73 -5.97 -14.25
C ALA A 178 13.72 -7.13 -14.06
N LEU A 179 14.17 -7.38 -12.82
CA LEU A 179 15.04 -8.51 -12.50
C LEU A 179 14.41 -9.85 -12.88
N ARG A 180 13.12 -10.04 -12.59
CA ARG A 180 12.42 -11.26 -12.98
C ARG A 180 12.45 -11.48 -14.49
N LYS A 181 12.25 -10.43 -15.30
CA LYS A 181 12.33 -10.53 -16.76
C LYS A 181 13.74 -10.91 -17.23
N VAL A 182 14.78 -10.31 -16.64
CA VAL A 182 16.18 -10.66 -16.95
C VAL A 182 16.42 -12.15 -16.69
N PHE A 183 16.05 -12.65 -15.51
CA PHE A 183 16.20 -14.08 -15.19
C PHE A 183 15.35 -15.00 -16.07
N GLU A 184 14.16 -14.59 -16.50
CA GLU A 184 13.30 -15.37 -17.40
C GLU A 184 13.79 -15.35 -18.85
N SER A 185 14.51 -14.29 -19.27
CA SER A 185 14.97 -14.11 -20.64
C SER A 185 16.21 -14.95 -21.01
N ASN A 186 16.97 -15.44 -20.02
CA ASN A 186 18.29 -16.06 -20.23
C ASN A 186 19.23 -15.22 -21.13
N GLU A 187 19.03 -13.90 -21.22
CA GLU A 187 19.96 -13.02 -21.93
C GLU A 187 21.33 -13.08 -21.22
N TYR A 188 22.25 -13.83 -21.83
CA TYR A 188 23.65 -13.74 -21.51
C TYR A 188 24.12 -12.37 -21.98
N VAL A 189 24.48 -11.51 -21.03
CA VAL A 189 25.15 -10.25 -21.33
C VAL A 189 26.64 -10.53 -21.22
N ASP A 190 27.34 -10.48 -22.34
CA ASP A 190 28.81 -10.49 -22.33
C ASP A 190 29.29 -9.14 -21.77
N GLU A 191 29.73 -9.15 -20.51
CA GLU A 191 30.16 -7.95 -19.79
C GLU A 191 31.41 -7.32 -20.43
N GLU A 192 32.24 -8.11 -21.13
CA GLU A 192 33.41 -7.61 -21.85
C GLU A 192 33.02 -6.87 -23.13
N GLU A 193 31.89 -7.24 -23.76
CA GLU A 193 31.38 -6.58 -24.96
C GLU A 193 30.62 -5.28 -24.62
N LEU A 194 29.89 -5.27 -23.49
CA LEU A 194 29.08 -4.11 -23.09
C LEU A 194 29.89 -3.01 -22.38
N TYR A 195 30.92 -3.40 -21.63
CA TYR A 195 31.78 -2.48 -20.86
C TYR A 195 33.26 -2.74 -21.12
N PRO A 196 33.74 -2.59 -22.37
CA PRO A 196 35.12 -2.93 -22.74
C PRO A 196 36.14 -2.08 -21.98
N ASP A 197 35.76 -0.91 -21.47
CA ASP A 197 36.56 0.00 -20.66
C ASP A 197 36.84 -0.51 -19.23
N LEU A 198 35.96 -1.34 -18.67
CA LEU A 198 36.18 -1.97 -17.34
C LEU A 198 37.08 -3.22 -17.42
N PHE A 199 37.13 -3.86 -18.58
CA PHE A 199 37.85 -5.13 -18.78
C PHE A 199 39.13 -5.01 -19.63
N ARG A 200 39.32 -3.90 -20.35
CA ARG A 200 40.63 -3.55 -20.89
C ARG A 200 41.56 -3.18 -19.75
N ARG A 201 42.39 -4.13 -19.35
CA ARG A 201 43.60 -3.84 -18.57
C ARG A 201 44.43 -2.85 -19.39
N GLY A 202 44.67 -1.67 -18.82
CA GLY A 202 45.59 -0.71 -19.40
C GLY A 202 46.97 -1.37 -19.53
N ASP A 203 47.54 -1.27 -20.74
CA ASP A 203 48.95 -1.53 -21.01
C ASP A 203 49.86 -0.58 -20.22
#